data_AF-A0A2P6RP74-F1
#
_entry.id   AF-A0A2P6RP74-F1
#
_cell.length_a   1.000
_cell.length_b   1.000
_cell.length_c   1.000
_cell.angle_alpha   90.00
_cell.angle_beta   90.00
_cell.angle_gamma   90.00
#
_symmetry.space_group_name_H-M   'P 1'
#
loop_
_entity.id
_entity.type
_entity.pdbx_description
1 polymer ?
#
loop_
_entity_poly.entity_id
_entity_poly.type
_entity_poly.pdbx_seq_one_letter_code
_entity_poly.pdbx_strand_id
1 'polypeptide(L)'
;MVQRYMEYSEDKRVTKKFRVFELNFQTGEWTEKNTLGGVALFVGDNSSICVLASKVSGFQSNCIYFNHDCDYVGGGDEYDFGVYNVEDQSFPKTYTNRVKKILQMSYPQPIWVKPTLSFPL
;
A
#
# COMPACT_ATOMS: atom_id res chain seq x y z
N MET A 1 8.55 -7.61 -9.17
CA MET A 1 8.91 -6.20 -9.04
C MET A 1 7.64 -5.38 -8.92
N VAL A 2 7.62 -4.39 -8.03
CA VAL A 2 6.52 -3.43 -7.92
C VAL A 2 7.10 -2.07 -8.22
N GLN A 3 6.56 -1.39 -9.23
CA GLN A 3 6.91 0.00 -9.56
C GLN A 3 5.84 0.93 -9.00
N ARG A 4 6.25 1.84 -8.12
CA ARG A 4 5.39 2.86 -7.51
C ARG A 4 5.60 4.19 -8.22
N TYR A 5 4.51 4.78 -8.69
CA TYR A 5 4.52 6.09 -9.33
C TYR A 5 4.01 7.13 -8.32
N MET A 6 4.83 8.15 -8.10
CA MET A 6 4.58 9.20 -7.11
C MET A 6 4.63 10.58 -7.77
N GLU A 7 3.80 11.47 -7.28
CA GLU A 7 3.88 12.90 -7.57
C GLU A 7 4.42 13.63 -6.33
N TYR A 8 5.31 14.60 -6.57
CA TYR A 8 5.91 15.42 -5.52
C TYR A 8 5.43 16.87 -5.69
N SER A 9 4.94 17.45 -4.60
CA SER A 9 4.76 18.90 -4.44
C SER A 9 5.60 19.38 -3.26
N GLU A 10 5.71 20.70 -3.07
CA GLU A 10 6.57 21.31 -2.03
C GLU A 10 6.46 20.64 -0.64
N ASP A 11 5.25 20.23 -0.25
CA ASP A 11 5.00 19.62 1.07
C ASP A 11 4.41 18.20 1.02
N LYS A 12 4.33 17.55 -0.15
CA LYS A 12 3.61 16.26 -0.27
C LYS A 12 4.23 15.30 -1.27
N ARG A 13 4.27 14.04 -0.88
CA ARG A 13 4.58 12.89 -1.74
C ARG A 13 3.32 12.04 -1.83
N VAL A 14 2.72 11.93 -3.02
CA VAL A 14 1.44 11.23 -3.20
C VAL A 14 1.58 10.10 -4.22
N THR A 15 1.15 8.91 -3.84
CA THR A 15 1.11 7.74 -4.71
C THR A 15 -0.03 7.85 -5.71
N LYS A 16 0.29 7.68 -6.99
CA LYS A 16 -0.66 7.80 -8.10
C LYS A 16 -0.99 6.50 -8.79
N LYS A 17 -0.04 5.56 -8.79
CA LYS A 17 -0.21 4.27 -9.48
C LYS A 17 0.81 3.25 -9.00
N PHE A 18 0.45 1.98 -9.13
CA PHE A 18 1.40 0.88 -9.12
C PHE A 18 1.34 0.09 -10.42
N ARG A 19 2.49 -0.46 -10.81
CA ARG A 19 2.60 -1.52 -11.82
C ARG A 19 3.33 -2.71 -11.20
N VAL A 20 2.84 -3.91 -11.45
CA VAL A 20 3.39 -5.15 -10.90
C VAL A 20 3.96 -5.96 -12.04
N PHE A 21 5.15 -6.52 -11.83
CA PHE A 21 5.81 -7.37 -12.80
C PHE A 21 6.26 -8.67 -12.14
N GLU A 22 6.04 -9.77 -12.84
CA GLU A 22 6.50 -11.11 -12.49
C GLU A 22 7.73 -11.46 -13.32
N LEU A 23 8.78 -11.97 -12.66
CA LEU A 23 10.00 -12.44 -13.33
C LEU A 23 9.86 -13.92 -13.66
N ASN A 24 10.03 -14.26 -14.92
CA ASN A 24 10.30 -15.64 -15.30
C ASN A 24 11.79 -15.94 -15.06
N PHE A 25 12.10 -16.77 -14.07
CA PHE A 25 13.50 -17.11 -13.74
C PHE A 25 14.22 -17.95 -14.80
N GLN A 26 13.47 -18.62 -15.69
CA GLN A 26 14.07 -19.43 -16.76
C GLN A 26 14.48 -18.56 -17.95
N THR A 27 13.62 -17.60 -18.33
CA THR A 27 13.87 -16.72 -19.49
C THR A 27 14.52 -15.40 -19.11
N GLY A 28 14.44 -15.00 -17.84
CA GLY A 28 14.88 -13.68 -17.37
C GLY A 28 13.91 -12.54 -17.72
N GLU A 29 12.76 -12.85 -18.30
CA GLU A 29 11.82 -11.85 -18.79
C GLU A 29 10.84 -11.38 -17.71
N TRP A 30 10.52 -10.09 -17.74
CA TRP A 30 9.53 -9.48 -16.87
C TRP A 30 8.20 -9.32 -17.60
N THR A 31 7.13 -9.86 -17.04
CA THR A 31 5.76 -9.70 -17.56
C THR A 31 4.95 -8.83 -16.61
N GLU A 32 4.32 -7.78 -17.14
CA GLU A 32 3.38 -6.96 -16.35
C GLU A 32 2.14 -7.77 -15.98
N LYS A 33 1.71 -7.64 -14.72
CA LYS A 33 0.54 -8.31 -14.16
C LYS A 33 -0.47 -7.25 -13.73
N ASN A 34 -1.71 -7.47 -14.15
CA ASN A 34 -2.87 -6.67 -13.72
C ASN A 34 -3.63 -7.36 -12.57
N THR A 35 -3.05 -8.41 -11.99
CA THR A 35 -3.60 -9.08 -10.82
C THR A 35 -2.48 -9.68 -9.97
N LEU A 36 -2.69 -9.73 -8.65
CA LEU A 36 -1.90 -10.48 -7.69
C LEU A 36 -2.58 -11.81 -7.34
N GLY A 37 -3.75 -12.10 -7.89
CA GLY A 37 -4.56 -13.26 -7.49
C GLY A 37 -4.96 -13.16 -6.01
N GLY A 38 -4.77 -14.26 -5.27
CA GLY A 38 -5.22 -14.39 -3.88
C GLY A 38 -4.36 -13.70 -2.82
N VAL A 39 -3.31 -12.96 -3.20
CA VAL A 39 -2.41 -12.32 -2.23
C VAL A 39 -2.72 -10.84 -2.03
N ALA A 40 -2.32 -10.33 -0.87
CA ALA A 40 -2.18 -8.91 -0.59
C ALA A 40 -0.69 -8.59 -0.46
N LEU A 41 -0.24 -7.53 -1.12
CA LEU A 41 1.12 -7.01 -1.00
C LEU A 41 1.13 -5.83 -0.04
N PHE A 42 2.18 -5.75 0.77
CA PHE A 42 2.51 -4.64 1.63
C PHE A 42 3.81 -4.04 1.10
N VAL A 43 3.80 -2.77 0.69
CA VAL A 43 4.92 -2.11 0.01
C VAL A 43 5.25 -0.80 0.71
N GLY A 44 6.37 -0.78 1.43
CA GLY A 44 6.94 0.38 2.08
C GLY A 44 8.22 0.81 1.34
N ASP A 45 8.92 1.81 1.85
CA ASP A 45 10.10 2.34 1.17
C ASP A 45 11.32 1.41 1.33
N ASN A 46 11.43 0.71 2.47
CA ASN A 46 12.54 -0.21 2.72
C ASN A 46 12.22 -1.69 2.52
N SER A 47 10.96 -2.09 2.69
CA SER A 47 10.61 -3.52 2.69
C SER A 47 9.24 -3.79 2.09
N SER A 48 9.05 -5.01 1.62
CA SER A 48 7.76 -5.50 1.16
C SER A 48 7.45 -6.87 1.74
N ILE A 49 6.15 -7.12 1.96
CA ILE A 49 5.65 -8.40 2.47
C ILE A 49 4.52 -8.86 1.55
N CYS A 50 4.47 -10.16 1.27
CA CYS A 50 3.39 -10.80 0.55
C CYS A 50 2.66 -11.76 1.49
N VAL A 51 1.34 -11.66 1.57
CA VAL A 51 0.52 -12.59 2.37
C VAL A 51 -0.62 -13.14 1.54
N LEU A 52 -1.02 -14.37 1.82
CA LEU A 52 -2.30 -14.90 1.34
C LEU A 52 -3.43 -14.15 2.05
N ALA A 53 -4.23 -13.39 1.30
CA ALA A 53 -5.31 -12.58 1.88
C ALA A 53 -6.35 -13.46 2.61
N SER A 54 -6.58 -14.68 2.11
CA SER A 54 -7.47 -15.66 2.76
C SER A 54 -6.99 -16.14 4.13
N LYS A 55 -5.72 -15.94 4.48
CA LYS A 55 -5.13 -16.33 5.76
C LYS A 55 -5.07 -15.19 6.77
N VAL A 56 -5.34 -13.95 6.35
CA VAL A 56 -5.22 -12.77 7.21
C VAL A 56 -6.48 -11.91 7.09
N SER A 57 -7.30 -11.91 8.14
CA SER A 57 -8.53 -11.12 8.18
C SER A 57 -8.29 -9.62 8.01
N GLY A 58 -9.19 -8.91 7.33
CA GLY A 58 -9.13 -7.46 7.16
C GLY A 58 -8.32 -6.98 5.95
N PHE A 59 -7.72 -7.88 5.18
CA PHE A 59 -7.05 -7.56 3.92
C PHE A 59 -7.79 -8.14 2.72
N GLN A 60 -7.85 -7.37 1.64
CA GLN A 60 -8.43 -7.77 0.37
C GLN A 60 -7.34 -8.40 -0.49
N SER A 61 -7.66 -9.50 -1.15
CA SER A 61 -6.82 -10.04 -2.22
C SER A 61 -6.71 -9.04 -3.35
N ASN A 62 -5.66 -9.16 -4.16
CA ASN A 62 -5.45 -8.32 -5.33
C ASN A 62 -5.20 -6.83 -5.02
N CYS A 63 -4.77 -6.54 -3.78
CA CYS A 63 -4.51 -5.19 -3.30
C CYS A 63 -3.06 -5.01 -2.85
N ILE A 64 -2.52 -3.81 -3.09
CA ILE A 64 -1.27 -3.30 -2.54
C ILE A 64 -1.62 -2.32 -1.41
N TYR A 65 -1.18 -2.65 -0.20
CA TYR A 65 -1.22 -1.79 0.96
C TYR A 65 0.12 -1.06 1.02
N PHE A 66 0.09 0.26 1.04
CA PHE A 66 1.29 1.06 1.04
C PHE A 66 1.28 2.07 2.17
N ASN A 67 2.48 2.34 2.67
CA ASN A 67 2.79 3.43 3.57
C ASN A 67 4.11 4.05 3.11
N HIS A 68 4.36 5.26 3.56
CA HIS A 68 5.66 5.90 3.47
C HIS A 68 6.31 5.90 4.85
N ASP A 69 7.63 5.84 4.86
CA ASP A 69 8.38 6.12 6.08
C ASP A 69 8.34 7.64 6.35
N CYS A 70 8.53 8.02 7.61
CA CYS A 70 8.65 9.43 7.97
C CYS A 70 10.02 9.95 7.53
N ASP A 71 10.11 10.37 6.27
CA ASP A 71 11.30 10.99 5.74
C ASP A 71 11.40 12.42 6.30
N TYR A 72 12.54 12.82 6.86
CA TYR A 72 12.78 14.18 7.36
C TYR A 72 12.76 15.27 6.25
N VAL A 73 12.33 14.92 5.04
CA VAL A 73 12.36 15.74 3.83
C VAL A 73 10.93 16.24 3.56
N GLY A 74 10.48 17.22 4.33
CA GLY A 74 9.21 17.92 4.10
C GLY A 74 8.47 18.23 5.40
N GLY A 75 8.22 19.51 5.66
CA GLY A 75 7.50 20.00 6.83
C GLY A 75 5.98 19.82 6.77
N GLY A 76 5.48 18.87 5.96
CA GLY A 76 4.06 18.66 5.70
C GLY A 76 3.47 17.48 6.46
N ASP A 77 2.37 17.73 7.19
CA ASP A 77 1.63 16.76 8.03
C ASP A 77 0.87 15.67 7.24
N GLU A 78 1.05 15.56 5.92
CA GLU A 78 0.28 14.66 5.07
C GLU A 78 1.07 13.41 4.65
N TYR A 79 0.92 12.37 5.47
CA TYR A 79 1.42 11.03 5.19
C TYR A 79 0.61 10.34 4.09
N ASP A 80 1.29 9.85 3.07
CA ASP A 80 0.67 9.08 1.99
C ASP A 80 0.74 7.58 2.29
N PHE A 81 -0.42 7.06 2.69
CA PHE A 81 -0.70 5.65 2.92
C PHE A 81 -2.04 5.31 2.29
N GLY A 82 -2.21 4.04 1.92
CA GLY A 82 -3.43 3.66 1.22
C GLY A 82 -3.49 2.20 0.83
N VAL A 83 -4.54 1.91 0.06
CA VAL A 83 -4.75 0.63 -0.60
C VAL A 83 -4.92 0.91 -2.07
N TYR A 84 -4.28 0.13 -2.92
CA TYR A 84 -4.41 0.18 -4.37
C TYR A 84 -4.88 -1.18 -4.86
N ASN A 85 -6.03 -1.22 -5.52
CA ASN A 85 -6.52 -2.43 -6.19
C ASN A 85 -5.81 -2.54 -7.55
N VAL A 86 -5.12 -3.66 -7.78
CA VAL A 86 -4.27 -3.85 -8.96
C VAL A 86 -5.10 -4.07 -10.24
N GLU A 87 -6.24 -4.75 -10.12
CA GLU A 87 -7.11 -5.07 -11.25
C GLU A 87 -7.94 -3.85 -11.67
N ASP A 88 -8.56 -3.18 -10.70
CA ASP A 88 -9.36 -1.97 -10.95
C ASP A 88 -8.48 -0.73 -11.20
N GLN A 89 -7.16 -0.83 -10.97
CA GLN A 89 -6.21 0.28 -11.02
C GLN A 89 -6.68 1.52 -10.26
N SER A 90 -7.21 1.30 -9.05
CA SER A 90 -7.90 2.33 -8.28
C SER A 90 -7.46 2.36 -6.82
N PHE A 91 -7.82 3.44 -6.13
CA PHE A 91 -7.61 3.59 -4.69
C PHE A 91 -8.95 3.48 -3.96
N PRO A 92 -9.30 2.30 -3.42
CA PRO A 92 -10.54 2.16 -2.67
C PRO A 92 -10.53 3.05 -1.42
N LYS A 93 -11.70 3.52 -1.01
CA LYS A 93 -11.89 4.30 0.22
C LYS A 93 -11.85 3.41 1.47
N THR A 94 -10.79 2.60 1.62
CA THR A 94 -10.65 1.59 2.67
C THR A 94 -10.37 2.22 4.05
N TYR A 95 -9.68 3.36 4.07
CA TYR A 95 -9.35 4.08 5.30
C TYR A 95 -10.37 5.17 5.61
N THR A 96 -11.09 5.02 6.72
CA THR A 96 -11.94 6.09 7.26
C THR A 96 -11.08 7.24 7.79
N ASN A 97 -11.65 8.45 7.85
CA ASN A 97 -10.97 9.62 8.44
C ASN A 97 -10.46 9.35 9.87
N ARG A 98 -11.15 8.48 10.63
CA ARG A 98 -10.72 8.06 11.96
C ARG A 98 -9.44 7.24 11.91
N VAL A 99 -9.33 6.25 11.03
CA VAL A 99 -8.11 5.46 10.88
C VAL A 99 -6.96 6.36 10.41
N LYS A 100 -7.23 7.27 9.47
CA LYS A 100 -6.22 8.24 9.02
C LYS A 100 -5.65 9.08 10.18
N LYS A 101 -6.54 9.59 11.04
CA LYS A 101 -6.15 10.37 12.22
C LYS A 101 -5.35 9.55 13.23
N ILE A 102 -5.71 8.28 13.46
CA ILE A 102 -4.95 7.39 14.35
C ILE A 102 -3.53 7.17 13.81
N LEU A 103 -3.38 6.96 12.50
CA LEU A 103 -2.07 6.77 11.89
C LEU A 103 -1.20 8.03 11.98
N GLN A 104 -1.78 9.20 11.75
CA GLN A 104 -1.12 10.50 11.93
C GLN A 104 -0.67 10.75 13.38
N MET A 105 -1.40 10.22 14.37
CA MET A 105 -1.10 10.41 15.80
C MET A 105 -0.19 9.33 16.40
N SER A 106 0.23 8.32 15.61
CA SER A 106 1.05 7.21 16.12
C SER A 106 2.54 7.54 16.07
N TYR A 107 3.25 7.37 17.19
CA TYR A 107 4.72 7.49 17.26
C TYR A 107 5.35 6.33 18.07
N PRO A 108 6.32 5.58 17.49
CA PRO A 108 6.74 5.63 16.10
C PRO A 108 5.61 5.17 15.17
N GLN A 109 5.70 5.54 13.90
CA GLN A 109 4.68 5.13 12.93
C GLN A 109 4.70 3.60 12.76
N PRO A 110 3.52 2.96 12.75
CA PRO A 110 3.44 1.53 12.51
C PRO A 110 3.86 1.23 11.07
N ILE A 111 4.74 0.25 10.89
CA ILE A 111 5.18 -0.20 9.56
C ILE A 111 3.98 -0.77 8.77
N TRP A 112 3.10 -1.53 9.44
CA TRP A 112 1.90 -2.09 8.82
C TRP A 112 0.67 -1.92 9.68
N VAL A 113 -0.42 -1.50 9.04
CA VAL A 113 -1.70 -1.29 9.69
C VAL A 113 -2.64 -2.38 9.22
N LYS A 114 -3.21 -3.11 10.18
CA LYS A 114 -4.34 -3.99 9.92
C LYS A 114 -5.62 -3.16 10.07
N PRO A 115 -6.41 -2.92 9.01
CA PRO A 115 -7.73 -2.33 9.17
C PRO A 115 -8.61 -3.34 9.91
N THR A 116 -8.68 -3.25 11.23
CA THR A 116 -9.72 -3.95 11.99
C THR A 116 -11.02 -3.23 11.73
N LEU A 117 -11.79 -3.74 10.76
CA LEU A 117 -13.22 -3.46 10.66
C LEU A 117 -13.93 -4.15 11.83
N SER A 118 -13.75 -3.65 13.05
CA SER A 118 -14.71 -3.89 14.12
C SER A 118 -15.72 -2.76 14.06
N PHE A 119 -16.80 -2.97 13.32
CA PHE A 119 -18.02 -2.18 13.54
C PHE A 119 -18.69 -2.73 14.81
N PRO A 120 -19.13 -1.89 15.76
CA PRO A 120 -20.22 -2.29 16.63
C PRO A 120 -21.49 -2.44 15.78
N LEU A 121 -22.25 -3.51 16.03
CA LEU A 121 -23.65 -3.63 15.62
C LEU A 121 -24.47 -2.47 16.18
#